data_AF-A0A3N5JE76-F1
#
_entry.id   AF-A0A3N5JE76-F1
#
_cell.length_a   1.000
_cell.length_b   1.000
_cell.length_c   1.000
_cell.angle_alpha   90.00
_cell.angle_beta   90.00
_cell.angle_gamma   90.00
#
_symmetry.space_group_name_H-M   'P 1'
#
loop_
_entity.id
_entity.type
_entity.pdbx_description
1 polymer ?
#
loop_
_entity_poly.entity_id
_entity_poly.type
_entity_poly.pdbx_seq_one_letter_code
_entity_poly.pdbx_strand_id
1 'polypeptide(L)'
;MSRLPLKRELRPAGLSALLLCLYLCLAPALLLAQEEGEAVAAAPPAPPVPEANPLKSQDELQAAYQKEYAFLEAQLRDLQARLSEFNAESQQAERDKEARIDRVEGEYIDLQTRAEDITRLLTDAERQVADVEDSRTTLEATFLQAGSTLEPYQLEVLRTEEFMASGDAEKIQTLFTHTLELLGGLGKVRQAAGRFFLADGTEVEGTIVQVGNIASYGLSNEPGGARGGALAPA
;
A
#
# COMPACT_ATOMS: atom_id res chain seq x y z
N MET A 1 -1.32 5.82 16.06
CA MET A 1 -1.93 6.54 17.19
C MET A 1 -2.06 8.02 16.86
N SER A 2 -3.23 8.47 16.40
CA SER A 2 -3.56 9.91 16.30
C SER A 2 -5.07 10.05 16.49
N ARG A 3 -5.47 10.68 17.60
CA ARG A 3 -6.87 10.94 17.97
C ARG A 3 -7.30 12.28 17.36
N LEU A 4 -8.31 12.25 16.49
CA LEU A 4 -9.05 13.44 16.05
C LEU A 4 -10.27 13.64 16.97
N PRO A 5 -10.47 14.82 17.58
CA PRO A 5 -11.65 15.11 18.38
C PRO A 5 -12.71 15.85 17.55
N LEU A 6 -13.80 15.17 17.18
CA LEU A 6 -15.03 15.83 16.73
C LEU A 6 -16.06 15.83 17.87
N LYS A 7 -15.90 16.77 18.81
CA LYS A 7 -17.03 17.25 19.60
C LYS A 7 -17.72 18.36 18.79
N ARG A 8 -18.81 18.01 18.11
CA ARG A 8 -19.76 19.00 17.59
C ARG A 8 -21.01 18.88 18.46
N GLU A 9 -21.07 19.79 19.43
CA GLU A 9 -22.19 20.03 20.34
C GLU A 9 -23.49 20.17 19.53
N LEU A 10 -24.34 19.14 19.58
CA LEU A 10 -25.69 19.18 19.05
C LEU A 10 -26.53 20.05 20.00
N ARG A 11 -26.81 21.28 19.59
CA ARG A 11 -27.71 22.21 20.29
C ARG A 11 -29.07 21.53 20.55
N PRO A 12 -29.66 21.63 21.75
CA PRO A 12 -30.98 21.09 22.06
C PRO A 12 -32.07 22.05 21.54
N ALA A 13 -32.11 22.27 20.23
CA ALA A 13 -33.11 23.14 19.59
C ALA A 13 -34.12 22.38 18.71
N GLY A 14 -33.88 21.08 18.45
CA GLY A 14 -34.77 20.26 17.63
C GLY A 14 -35.86 19.52 18.41
N LEU A 15 -35.59 19.13 19.66
CA LEU A 15 -36.53 18.35 20.48
C LEU A 15 -37.61 19.22 21.14
N SER A 16 -37.36 20.52 21.35
CA SER A 16 -38.34 21.47 21.87
C SER A 16 -39.34 21.93 20.80
N ALA A 17 -38.95 21.98 19.53
CA ALA A 17 -39.85 22.37 18.43
C ALA A 17 -40.87 21.28 18.08
N LEU A 18 -40.52 20.00 18.26
CA LEU A 18 -41.38 18.87 17.88
C LEU A 18 -42.42 18.53 18.96
N LEU A 19 -42.09 18.74 20.24
CA LEU A 19 -43.04 18.66 21.36
C LEU A 19 -44.03 19.84 21.37
N LEU A 20 -43.60 21.02 20.91
CA LEU A 20 -44.46 22.21 20.83
C LEU A 20 -45.46 22.14 19.67
N CYS A 21 -45.12 21.45 18.57
CA CYS A 21 -46.07 21.19 17.47
C CYS A 21 -47.11 20.12 17.81
N LEU A 22 -46.76 19.09 18.60
CA LEU A 22 -47.71 18.08 19.05
C LEU A 22 -48.74 18.64 20.05
N TYR A 23 -48.35 19.66 20.82
CA TYR A 23 -49.25 20.38 21.74
C TYR A 23 -50.14 21.43 21.04
N LEU A 24 -49.70 21.97 19.89
CA LEU A 24 -50.45 23.02 19.17
C LEU A 24 -51.62 22.49 18.31
N CYS A 25 -51.64 21.20 17.96
CA CYS A 25 -52.72 20.62 17.15
C CYS A 25 -53.90 20.10 17.98
N LEU A 26 -53.78 19.95 19.31
CA LEU A 26 -54.85 19.42 20.16
C LEU A 26 -55.74 20.51 20.81
N ALA A 27 -55.46 21.80 20.56
CA ALA A 27 -56.03 22.91 21.35
C ALA A 27 -57.32 23.59 20.81
N PRO A 28 -57.79 23.48 19.54
CA PRO A 28 -58.98 24.25 19.17
C PRO A 28 -60.30 23.59 19.59
N ALA A 29 -60.30 22.35 20.09
CA ALA A 29 -61.54 21.65 20.45
C ALA A 29 -62.11 22.04 21.82
N LEU A 30 -61.34 22.73 22.67
CA LEU A 30 -61.76 23.11 24.03
C LEU A 30 -62.19 24.59 24.15
N LEU A 31 -62.18 25.35 23.04
CA LEU A 31 -62.43 26.79 23.03
C LEU A 31 -63.66 27.19 22.20
N LEU A 32 -64.77 26.48 22.39
CA LEU A 32 -66.13 26.95 22.07
C LEU A 32 -67.11 26.60 23.20
N ALA A 33 -66.64 26.67 24.45
CA ALA A 33 -67.46 26.60 25.65
C ALA A 33 -67.30 27.89 26.45
N GLN A 34 -67.82 28.99 25.92
CA GLN A 34 -68.15 30.15 26.74
C GLN A 34 -69.56 30.61 26.40
N GLU A 35 -70.36 30.68 27.45
CA GLU A 35 -71.71 31.21 27.52
C GLU A 35 -71.83 32.53 26.77
N GLU A 36 -72.66 32.54 25.72
CA GLU A 36 -73.54 33.67 25.47
C GLU A 36 -74.91 33.28 25.99
N GLY A 37 -75.31 33.93 27.09
CA GLY A 37 -76.67 33.95 27.54
C GLY A 37 -77.51 34.74 26.54
N GLU A 38 -78.02 34.06 25.52
CA GLU A 38 -79.13 34.55 24.69
C GLU A 38 -80.44 34.05 25.32
N ALA A 39 -81.39 34.96 25.46
CA ALA A 39 -82.68 34.78 26.10
C ALA A 39 -83.40 33.48 25.67
N VAL A 40 -84.08 32.86 26.64
CA VAL A 40 -85.04 31.77 26.41
C VAL A 40 -86.13 32.24 25.44
N ALA A 41 -85.88 32.04 24.15
CA ALA A 41 -86.91 31.98 23.13
C ALA A 41 -87.45 30.55 23.16
N ALA A 42 -88.74 30.42 23.44
CA ALA A 42 -89.45 29.15 23.45
C ALA A 42 -89.12 28.33 22.21
N ALA A 43 -88.58 27.13 22.42
CA ALA A 43 -88.35 26.16 21.37
C ALA A 43 -89.67 25.90 20.61
N PRO A 44 -89.67 25.86 19.26
CA PRO A 44 -90.83 25.36 18.53
C PRO A 44 -91.12 23.93 19.01
N PRO A 45 -92.39 23.51 19.07
CA PRO A 45 -92.74 22.18 19.51
C PRO A 45 -91.96 21.15 18.70
N ALA A 46 -91.24 20.27 19.40
CA ALA A 46 -90.58 19.13 18.78
C ALA A 46 -91.59 18.40 17.88
N PRO A 47 -91.22 17.98 16.66
CA PRO A 47 -92.09 17.13 15.86
C PRO A 47 -92.47 15.90 16.71
N PRO A 48 -93.72 15.43 16.61
CA PRO A 48 -94.20 14.33 17.43
C PRO A 48 -93.23 13.16 17.31
N VAL A 49 -92.66 12.73 18.44
CA VAL A 49 -91.85 11.51 18.50
C VAL A 49 -92.76 10.38 18.00
N PRO A 50 -92.43 9.71 16.87
CA PRO A 50 -93.23 8.60 16.41
C PRO A 50 -93.31 7.56 17.54
N GLU A 51 -94.51 7.02 17.82
CA GLU A 51 -94.64 5.92 18.77
C GLU A 51 -93.65 4.81 18.37
N ALA A 52 -92.74 4.48 19.27
CA ALA A 52 -91.72 3.47 19.04
C ALA A 52 -92.42 2.12 18.82
N ASN A 53 -92.51 1.69 17.57
CA ASN A 53 -92.95 0.34 17.25
C ASN A 53 -91.81 -0.61 17.64
N PRO A 54 -91.98 -1.44 18.69
CA PRO A 54 -90.88 -2.21 19.27
C PRO A 54 -90.30 -3.27 18.33
N LEU A 55 -90.99 -3.57 17.21
CA LEU A 55 -90.49 -4.47 16.16
C LEU A 55 -89.61 -3.72 15.16
N LYS A 56 -89.96 -2.47 14.78
CA LYS A 56 -89.13 -1.66 13.88
C LYS A 56 -87.81 -1.24 14.51
N SER A 57 -87.81 -0.95 15.81
CA SER A 57 -86.58 -0.63 16.53
C SER A 57 -85.63 -1.83 16.68
N GLN A 58 -86.16 -3.07 16.72
CA GLN A 58 -85.35 -4.28 16.71
C GLN A 58 -84.71 -4.54 15.34
N ASP A 59 -85.48 -4.39 14.26
CA ASP A 59 -84.98 -4.53 12.89
C ASP A 59 -83.89 -3.47 12.57
N GLU A 60 -84.08 -2.23 13.03
CA GLU A 60 -83.11 -1.14 12.89
C GLU A 60 -81.81 -1.42 13.67
N LEU A 61 -81.90 -1.95 14.89
CA LEU A 61 -80.72 -2.37 15.66
C LEU A 61 -79.98 -3.52 15.00
N GLN A 62 -80.71 -4.53 14.51
CA GLN A 62 -80.13 -5.67 13.81
C GLN A 62 -79.41 -5.24 12.52
N ALA A 63 -80.00 -4.31 11.76
CA ALA A 63 -79.36 -3.72 10.58
C ALA A 63 -78.09 -2.94 10.93
N ALA A 64 -78.08 -2.20 12.04
CA ALA A 64 -76.89 -1.51 12.55
C ALA A 64 -75.77 -2.51 12.91
N TYR A 65 -76.09 -3.59 13.64
CA TYR A 65 -75.10 -4.63 13.98
C TYR A 65 -74.50 -5.32 12.74
N GLN A 66 -75.31 -5.62 11.73
CA GLN A 66 -74.81 -6.22 10.49
C GLN A 66 -73.86 -5.27 9.75
N LYS A 67 -74.17 -3.97 9.75
CA LYS A 67 -73.31 -2.95 9.14
C LYS A 67 -71.98 -2.82 9.89
N GLU A 68 -72.00 -2.79 11.22
CA GLU A 68 -70.79 -2.75 12.03
C GLU A 68 -69.93 -4.00 11.84
N TYR A 69 -70.56 -5.19 11.79
CA TYR A 69 -69.86 -6.43 11.50
C TYR A 69 -69.15 -6.40 10.14
N ALA A 70 -69.86 -5.97 9.09
CA ALA A 70 -69.28 -5.85 7.75
C ALA A 70 -68.13 -4.82 7.70
N PHE A 71 -68.24 -3.73 8.47
CA PHE A 71 -67.18 -2.73 8.59
C PHE A 71 -65.95 -3.27 9.33
N LEU A 72 -66.13 -3.99 10.44
CA LEU A 72 -65.03 -4.63 11.18
C LEU A 72 -64.35 -5.72 10.33
N GLU A 73 -65.13 -6.50 9.58
CA GLU A 73 -64.59 -7.53 8.69
C GLU A 73 -63.75 -6.90 7.56
N ALA A 74 -64.20 -5.79 6.98
CA ALA A 74 -63.43 -5.04 5.99
C ALA A 74 -62.13 -4.48 6.58
N GLN A 75 -62.17 -3.92 7.79
CA GLN A 75 -60.96 -3.44 8.48
C GLN A 75 -59.97 -4.57 8.80
N LEU A 76 -60.47 -5.73 9.22
CA LEU A 76 -59.64 -6.91 9.45
C LEU A 76 -58.93 -7.35 8.17
N ARG A 77 -59.65 -7.40 7.04
CA ARG A 77 -59.06 -7.75 5.73
C ARG A 77 -58.01 -6.72 5.28
N ASP A 78 -58.27 -5.42 5.46
CA ASP A 78 -57.29 -4.37 5.15
C ASP A 78 -56.03 -4.48 6.01
N LEU A 79 -56.16 -4.68 7.32
CA LEU A 79 -55.03 -4.86 8.22
C LEU A 79 -54.22 -6.12 7.88
N GLN A 80 -54.89 -7.22 7.54
CA GLN A 80 -54.22 -8.45 7.08
C GLN A 80 -53.45 -8.21 5.78
N ALA A 81 -54.02 -7.48 4.82
CA ALA A 81 -53.35 -7.12 3.59
C ALA A 81 -52.10 -6.27 3.85
N ARG A 82 -52.21 -5.20 4.63
CA ARG A 82 -51.07 -4.34 5.01
C ARG A 82 -49.98 -5.09 5.76
N LEU A 83 -50.36 -6.01 6.65
CA LEU A 83 -49.39 -6.84 7.37
C LEU A 83 -48.63 -7.76 6.41
N SER A 84 -49.34 -8.38 5.46
CA SER A 84 -48.70 -9.24 4.47
C SER A 84 -47.76 -8.48 3.53
N GLU A 85 -48.16 -7.28 3.11
CA GLU A 85 -47.34 -6.39 2.28
C GLU A 85 -46.10 -5.91 3.04
N PHE A 86 -46.27 -5.42 4.28
CA PHE A 86 -45.17 -5.01 5.14
C PHE A 86 -44.16 -6.14 5.38
N ASN A 87 -44.64 -7.36 5.62
CA ASN A 87 -43.76 -8.52 5.80
C ASN A 87 -42.98 -8.86 4.51
N ALA A 88 -43.64 -8.80 3.36
CA ALA A 88 -43.00 -9.05 2.07
C ALA A 88 -41.93 -7.98 1.76
N GLU A 89 -42.25 -6.70 1.99
CA GLU A 89 -41.31 -5.59 1.81
C GLU A 89 -40.12 -5.70 2.77
N SER A 90 -40.37 -6.03 4.05
CA SER A 90 -39.31 -6.19 5.05
C SER A 90 -38.36 -7.33 4.68
N GLN A 91 -38.89 -8.49 4.29
CA GLN A 91 -38.07 -9.63 3.84
C GLN A 91 -37.27 -9.29 2.58
N GLN A 92 -37.85 -8.53 1.65
CA GLN A 92 -37.11 -8.09 0.47
C GLN A 92 -35.97 -7.12 0.86
N ALA A 93 -36.26 -6.15 1.73
CA ALA A 93 -35.28 -5.18 2.19
C ALA A 93 -34.15 -5.83 3.01
N GLU A 94 -34.44 -6.88 3.78
CA GLU A 94 -33.44 -7.69 4.48
C GLU A 94 -32.52 -8.40 3.50
N ARG A 95 -33.09 -9.15 2.54
CA ARG A 95 -32.31 -9.83 1.50
C ARG A 95 -31.43 -8.88 0.69
N ASP A 96 -31.95 -7.70 0.35
CA ASP A 96 -31.18 -6.69 -0.40
C ASP A 96 -30.03 -6.11 0.43
N LYS A 97 -30.19 -5.99 1.76
CA LYS A 97 -29.12 -5.55 2.67
C LYS A 97 -28.08 -6.65 2.86
N GLU A 98 -28.51 -7.89 3.08
CA GLU A 98 -27.62 -9.05 3.19
C GLU A 98 -26.75 -9.19 1.94
N ALA A 99 -27.36 -9.14 0.74
CA ALA A 99 -26.61 -9.20 -0.51
C ALA A 99 -25.60 -8.05 -0.71
N ARG A 100 -25.86 -6.87 -0.11
CA ARG A 100 -24.89 -5.75 -0.10
C ARG A 100 -23.77 -5.99 0.90
N ILE A 101 -24.08 -6.55 2.08
CA ILE A 101 -23.09 -6.92 3.09
C ILE A 101 -22.14 -7.95 2.47
N ASP A 102 -22.65 -9.04 1.91
CA ASP A 102 -21.85 -10.10 1.30
C ASP A 102 -20.91 -9.56 0.22
N ARG A 103 -21.40 -8.63 -0.61
CA ARG A 103 -20.58 -7.98 -1.65
C ARG A 103 -19.43 -7.17 -1.05
N VAL A 104 -19.74 -6.31 -0.07
CA VAL A 104 -18.75 -5.43 0.55
C VAL A 104 -17.73 -6.23 1.36
N GLU A 105 -18.16 -7.29 2.04
CA GLU A 105 -17.26 -8.22 2.74
C GLU A 105 -16.33 -8.93 1.75
N GLY A 106 -16.85 -9.40 0.61
CA GLY A 106 -16.03 -9.96 -0.46
C GLY A 106 -14.99 -8.97 -0.99
N GLU A 107 -15.40 -7.74 -1.31
CA GLU A 107 -14.50 -6.67 -1.76
C GLU A 107 -13.42 -6.34 -0.70
N TYR A 108 -13.78 -6.36 0.59
CA TYR A 108 -12.85 -6.12 1.68
C TYR A 108 -11.81 -7.24 1.80
N ILE A 109 -12.23 -8.50 1.69
CA ILE A 109 -11.32 -9.66 1.70
C ILE A 109 -10.36 -9.57 0.51
N ASP A 110 -10.85 -9.29 -0.70
CA ASP A 110 -10.02 -9.14 -1.89
C ASP A 110 -9.00 -8.01 -1.73
N LEU A 111 -9.42 -6.88 -1.17
CA LEU A 111 -8.55 -5.74 -0.91
C LEU A 111 -7.48 -6.09 0.14
N GLN A 112 -7.84 -6.84 1.18
CA GLN A 112 -6.90 -7.30 2.19
C GLN A 112 -5.86 -8.25 1.59
N THR A 113 -6.27 -9.25 0.81
CA THR A 113 -5.35 -10.17 0.14
C THR A 113 -4.39 -9.42 -0.79
N ARG A 114 -4.91 -8.45 -1.57
CA ARG A 114 -4.08 -7.61 -2.42
C ARG A 114 -3.08 -6.76 -1.64
N ALA A 115 -3.48 -6.24 -0.47
CA ALA A 115 -2.58 -5.48 0.39
C ALA A 115 -1.44 -6.37 0.92
N GLU A 116 -1.75 -7.58 1.37
CA GLU A 116 -0.77 -8.57 1.85
C GLU A 116 0.22 -8.94 0.73
N ASP A 117 -0.27 -9.13 -0.50
CA ASP A 117 0.58 -9.41 -1.66
C ASP A 117 1.51 -8.25 -2.02
N ILE A 118 1.00 -7.01 -2.00
CA ILE A 118 1.82 -5.82 -2.24
C ILE A 118 2.89 -5.67 -1.16
N THR A 119 2.57 -5.91 0.10
CA THR A 119 3.55 -5.88 1.19
C THR A 119 4.66 -6.90 0.96
N ARG A 120 4.32 -8.13 0.53
CA ARG A 120 5.31 -9.16 0.20
C ARG A 120 6.23 -8.72 -0.94
N LEU A 121 5.65 -8.23 -2.03
CA LEU A 121 6.40 -7.72 -3.19
C LEU A 121 7.32 -6.54 -2.82
N LEU A 122 6.85 -5.65 -1.92
CA LEU A 122 7.66 -4.54 -1.43
C LEU A 122 8.87 -5.04 -0.64
N THR A 123 8.66 -5.95 0.32
CA THR A 123 9.75 -6.52 1.11
C THR A 123 10.76 -7.29 0.25
N ASP A 124 10.29 -8.03 -0.75
CA ASP A 124 11.16 -8.73 -1.69
C ASP A 124 11.98 -7.75 -2.55
N ALA A 125 11.36 -6.66 -3.03
CA ALA A 125 12.03 -5.61 -3.78
C ALA A 125 13.07 -4.87 -2.93
N GLU A 126 12.75 -4.52 -1.68
CA GLU A 126 13.68 -3.89 -0.73
C GLU A 126 14.91 -4.77 -0.48
N ARG A 127 14.69 -6.08 -0.30
CA ARG A 127 15.79 -7.04 -0.14
C ARG A 127 16.66 -7.11 -1.39
N GLN A 128 16.06 -7.16 -2.57
CA GLN A 128 16.81 -7.18 -3.83
C GLN A 128 17.64 -5.90 -4.03
N VAL A 129 17.11 -4.74 -3.66
CA VAL A 129 17.86 -3.48 -3.72
C VAL A 129 19.06 -3.53 -2.77
N ALA A 130 18.87 -3.99 -1.53
CA ALA A 130 19.97 -4.15 -0.58
C ALA A 130 21.07 -5.08 -1.12
N ASP A 131 20.69 -6.23 -1.69
CA ASP A 131 21.65 -7.18 -2.28
C ASP A 131 22.45 -6.55 -3.45
N VAL A 132 21.81 -5.70 -4.26
CA VAL A 132 22.46 -4.97 -5.36
C VAL A 132 23.41 -3.89 -4.83
N GLU A 133 23.02 -3.15 -3.80
CA GLU A 133 23.86 -2.13 -3.17
C GLU A 133 25.11 -2.73 -2.50
N ASP A 134 24.95 -3.86 -1.80
CA ASP A 134 26.07 -4.61 -1.21
C ASP A 134 27.03 -5.14 -2.29
N SER A 135 26.47 -5.66 -3.38
CA SER A 135 27.25 -6.13 -4.54
C SER A 135 28.04 -4.98 -5.17
N ARG A 136 27.41 -3.81 -5.34
CA ARG A 136 28.06 -2.60 -5.88
C ARG A 136 29.19 -2.13 -4.96
N THR A 137 28.95 -2.08 -3.65
CA THR A 137 29.97 -1.72 -2.65
C THR A 137 31.18 -2.66 -2.73
N THR A 138 30.92 -3.97 -2.85
CA THR A 138 31.99 -4.98 -3.00
C THR A 138 32.78 -4.78 -4.29
N LEU A 139 32.11 -4.46 -5.40
CA LEU A 139 32.76 -4.16 -6.68
C LEU A 139 33.60 -2.88 -6.62
N GLU A 140 33.07 -1.80 -6.05
CA GLU A 140 33.78 -0.53 -5.86
C GLU A 140 35.06 -0.72 -5.03
N ALA A 141 34.99 -1.47 -3.92
CA ALA A 141 36.16 -1.83 -3.13
C ALA A 141 37.18 -2.66 -3.93
N THR A 142 36.70 -3.59 -4.75
CA THR A 142 37.55 -4.41 -5.64
C THR A 142 38.25 -3.55 -6.70
N PHE A 143 37.55 -2.58 -7.29
CA PHE A 143 38.15 -1.65 -8.25
C PHE A 143 39.19 -0.73 -7.61
N LEU A 144 38.96 -0.24 -6.40
CA LEU A 144 39.96 0.53 -5.66
C LEU A 144 41.22 -0.30 -5.37
N GLN A 145 41.05 -1.56 -4.96
CA GLN A 145 42.16 -2.47 -4.72
C GLN A 145 42.92 -2.84 -6.01
N ALA A 146 42.20 -3.06 -7.11
CA ALA A 146 42.81 -3.28 -8.41
C ALA A 146 43.59 -2.04 -8.86
N GLY A 147 43.01 -0.85 -8.70
CA GLY A 147 43.64 0.43 -9.01
C GLY A 147 44.95 0.64 -8.25
N SER A 148 44.97 0.40 -6.94
CA SER A 148 46.19 0.52 -6.13
C SER A 148 47.26 -0.51 -6.52
N THR A 149 46.86 -1.73 -6.85
CA THR A 149 47.78 -2.79 -7.28
C THR A 149 48.40 -2.48 -8.66
N LEU A 150 47.67 -1.80 -9.53
CA LEU A 150 48.10 -1.50 -10.90
C LEU A 150 48.76 -0.12 -11.05
N GLU A 151 48.70 0.73 -10.02
CA GLU A 151 49.29 2.07 -10.01
C GLU A 151 50.76 2.10 -10.49
N PRO A 152 51.66 1.19 -10.05
CA PRO A 152 53.07 1.23 -10.45
C PRO A 152 53.29 1.06 -11.96
N TYR A 153 52.37 0.35 -12.62
CA TYR A 153 52.46 0.01 -14.05
C TYR A 153 51.86 1.07 -14.98
N GLN A 154 51.24 2.12 -14.42
CA GLN A 154 50.77 3.31 -15.17
C GLN A 154 49.96 2.94 -16.42
N LEU A 155 48.95 2.08 -16.23
CA LEU A 155 48.03 1.68 -17.30
C LEU A 155 47.07 2.83 -17.62
N GLU A 156 47.35 3.57 -18.69
CA GLU A 156 46.63 4.82 -18.99
C GLU A 156 45.17 4.63 -19.36
N VAL A 157 44.80 3.47 -19.91
CA VAL A 157 43.40 3.08 -20.13
C VAL A 157 42.58 3.20 -18.85
N LEU A 158 43.14 2.82 -17.70
CA LEU A 158 42.43 2.81 -16.41
C LEU A 158 42.29 4.19 -15.79
N ARG A 159 42.93 5.22 -16.36
CA ARG A 159 42.88 6.61 -15.90
C ARG A 159 41.99 7.50 -16.78
N THR A 160 41.44 6.93 -17.86
CA THR A 160 40.56 7.66 -18.77
C THR A 160 39.21 7.94 -18.12
N GLU A 161 38.61 9.08 -18.48
CA GLU A 161 37.27 9.44 -18.05
C GLU A 161 36.22 8.44 -18.57
N GLU A 162 36.46 7.89 -19.76
CA GLU A 162 35.65 6.83 -20.38
C GLU A 162 35.60 5.56 -19.50
N PHE A 163 36.75 5.09 -19.01
CA PHE A 163 36.81 3.97 -18.08
C PHE A 163 36.07 4.30 -16.76
N MET A 164 36.28 5.49 -16.20
CA MET A 164 35.64 5.88 -14.93
C MET A 164 34.12 6.00 -15.05
N ALA A 165 33.61 6.45 -16.20
CA ALA A 165 32.19 6.62 -16.48
C ALA A 165 31.49 5.32 -16.95
N SER A 166 32.25 4.30 -17.38
CA SER A 166 31.70 3.04 -17.87
C SER A 166 30.97 2.24 -16.77
N GLY A 167 30.08 1.34 -17.22
CA GLY A 167 29.36 0.44 -16.33
C GLY A 167 30.26 -0.66 -15.75
N ASP A 168 29.85 -1.27 -14.63
CA ASP A 168 30.69 -2.23 -13.88
C ASP A 168 31.17 -3.41 -14.74
N ALA A 169 30.32 -3.95 -15.62
CA ALA A 169 30.69 -5.06 -16.50
C ALA A 169 31.82 -4.68 -17.48
N GLU A 170 31.77 -3.48 -18.02
CA GLU A 170 32.78 -2.95 -18.95
C GLU A 170 34.08 -2.62 -18.23
N LYS A 171 33.99 -2.07 -17.00
CA LYS A 171 35.15 -1.90 -16.11
C LYS A 171 35.86 -3.21 -15.83
N ILE A 172 35.10 -4.25 -15.47
CA ILE A 172 35.64 -5.60 -15.23
C ILE A 172 36.35 -6.11 -16.48
N GLN A 173 35.68 -6.07 -17.64
CA GLN A 173 36.25 -6.55 -18.89
C GLN A 173 37.57 -5.83 -19.24
N THR A 174 37.58 -4.51 -19.11
CA THR A 174 38.74 -3.66 -19.41
C THR A 174 39.90 -3.97 -18.46
N LEU A 175 39.62 -4.03 -17.15
CA LEU A 175 40.61 -4.40 -16.13
C LEU A 175 41.23 -5.77 -16.42
N PHE A 176 40.41 -6.80 -16.61
CA PHE A 176 40.92 -8.15 -16.88
C PHE A 176 41.73 -8.23 -18.17
N THR A 177 41.28 -7.58 -19.23
CA THR A 177 41.98 -7.60 -20.53
C THR A 177 43.38 -7.01 -20.41
N HIS A 178 43.51 -5.79 -19.88
CA HIS A 178 44.80 -5.12 -19.80
C HIS A 178 45.71 -5.69 -18.71
N THR A 179 45.15 -6.19 -17.60
CA THR A 179 45.96 -6.88 -16.59
C THR A 179 46.53 -8.20 -17.10
N LEU A 180 45.78 -8.97 -17.90
CA LEU A 180 46.28 -10.20 -18.52
C LEU A 180 47.37 -9.91 -19.56
N GLU A 181 47.23 -8.84 -20.36
CA GLU A 181 48.27 -8.38 -21.28
C GLU A 181 49.55 -7.98 -20.54
N LEU A 182 49.41 -7.17 -19.47
CA LEU A 182 50.51 -6.76 -18.61
C LEU A 182 51.21 -7.99 -18.00
N LEU A 183 50.45 -8.93 -17.44
CA LEU A 183 50.98 -10.16 -16.86
C LEU A 183 51.77 -10.98 -17.89
N GLY A 184 51.26 -11.06 -19.12
CA GLY A 184 51.97 -11.69 -20.24
C GLY A 184 53.30 -11.01 -20.59
N GLY A 185 53.43 -9.71 -20.36
CA GLY A 185 54.68 -8.96 -20.49
C GLY A 185 55.62 -9.14 -19.30
N LEU A 186 55.09 -9.15 -18.07
CA LEU A 186 55.85 -9.31 -16.84
C LEU A 186 56.36 -10.74 -16.64
N GLY A 187 55.76 -11.74 -17.28
CA GLY A 187 56.20 -13.14 -17.20
C GLY A 187 57.34 -13.51 -18.16
N LYS A 188 57.82 -12.59 -19.01
CA LYS A 188 58.84 -12.89 -20.04
C LYS A 188 60.25 -12.85 -19.47
N VAL A 189 61.12 -13.72 -19.99
CA VAL A 189 62.57 -13.63 -19.79
C VAL A 189 63.15 -12.65 -20.82
N ARG A 190 63.88 -11.63 -20.35
CA ARG A 190 64.56 -10.66 -21.21
C ARG A 190 66.06 -10.74 -21.00
N GLN A 191 66.83 -10.53 -22.08
CA GLN A 191 68.28 -10.45 -22.02
C GLN A 191 68.73 -9.10 -22.57
N ALA A 192 69.61 -8.43 -21.85
CA ALA A 192 70.19 -7.16 -22.27
C ALA A 192 71.67 -7.11 -21.91
N ALA A 193 72.49 -6.46 -22.73
CA ALA A 193 73.87 -6.16 -22.36
C ALA A 193 73.87 -5.09 -21.26
N GLY A 194 74.70 -5.27 -20.24
CA GLY A 194 74.78 -4.34 -19.12
C GLY A 194 75.93 -4.63 -18.17
N ARG A 195 76.13 -3.71 -17.23
CA ARG A 195 77.12 -3.85 -16.16
C ARG A 195 76.46 -4.43 -14.93
N PHE A 196 77.17 -5.32 -14.25
CA PHE A 196 76.74 -5.89 -12.99
C PHE A 196 77.95 -6.21 -12.11
N PHE A 197 77.68 -6.42 -10.82
CA PHE A 197 78.71 -6.75 -9.85
C PHE A 197 78.79 -8.26 -9.62
N LEU A 198 80.00 -8.79 -9.59
CA LEU A 198 80.27 -10.16 -9.12
C LEU A 198 80.16 -10.25 -7.60
N ALA A 199 80.15 -11.47 -7.06
CA ALA A 199 80.08 -11.71 -5.62
C ALA A 199 81.25 -11.10 -4.83
N ASP A 200 82.37 -10.79 -5.50
CA ASP A 200 83.54 -10.11 -4.93
C ASP A 200 83.45 -8.57 -5.00
N GLY A 201 82.36 -8.03 -5.55
CA GLY A 201 82.13 -6.59 -5.72
C GLY A 201 82.77 -6.00 -6.98
N THR A 202 83.38 -6.81 -7.85
CA THR A 202 83.99 -6.33 -9.11
C THR A 202 82.89 -6.03 -10.14
N GLU A 203 82.93 -4.84 -10.74
CA GLU A 203 82.04 -4.46 -11.85
C GLU A 203 82.52 -5.10 -13.16
N VAL A 204 81.63 -5.78 -13.86
CA VAL A 204 81.92 -6.47 -15.13
C VAL A 204 80.82 -6.16 -16.14
N GLU A 205 81.20 -6.06 -17.41
CA GLU A 205 80.25 -6.02 -18.53
C GLU A 205 79.87 -7.44 -18.97
N GLY A 206 78.57 -7.67 -19.17
CA GLY A 206 78.08 -8.93 -19.67
C GLY A 206 76.58 -8.89 -20.00
N THR A 207 75.94 -10.05 -20.01
CA THR A 207 74.51 -10.17 -20.32
C THR A 207 73.70 -10.26 -19.03
N ILE A 208 72.80 -9.33 -18.82
CA ILE A 208 71.81 -9.38 -17.74
C ILE A 208 70.59 -10.14 -18.25
N VAL A 209 70.24 -11.21 -17.55
CA VAL A 209 69.01 -11.98 -17.76
C VAL A 209 68.00 -11.58 -16.69
N GLN A 210 66.92 -10.94 -17.11
CA GLN A 210 65.76 -10.64 -16.27
C GLN A 210 64.74 -11.75 -16.41
N VAL A 211 64.41 -12.42 -15.31
CA VAL A 211 63.37 -13.45 -15.26
C VAL A 211 62.10 -12.80 -14.73
N GLY A 212 61.25 -12.38 -15.66
CA GLY A 212 60.02 -11.68 -15.35
C GLY A 212 60.22 -10.44 -14.48
N ASN A 213 59.34 -10.22 -13.51
CA ASN A 213 59.43 -9.12 -12.54
C ASN A 213 59.94 -9.57 -11.15
N ILE A 214 60.64 -10.71 -11.06
CA ILE A 214 61.02 -11.33 -9.77
C ILE A 214 62.52 -11.41 -9.54
N ALA A 215 63.34 -11.45 -10.60
CA ALA A 215 64.78 -11.61 -10.47
C ALA A 215 65.53 -11.12 -11.69
N SER A 216 66.76 -10.65 -11.46
CA SER A 216 67.72 -10.40 -12.53
C SER A 216 69.10 -10.93 -12.13
N TYR A 217 69.83 -11.51 -13.09
CA TYR A 217 71.19 -12.01 -12.86
C TYR A 217 72.10 -11.72 -14.05
N GLY A 218 73.38 -11.47 -13.78
CA GLY A 218 74.38 -11.19 -14.79
C GLY A 218 75.17 -12.44 -15.18
N LEU A 219 75.49 -12.56 -16.47
CA LEU A 219 76.37 -13.58 -17.05
C LEU A 219 77.55 -12.89 -17.74
N SER A 220 78.79 -13.16 -17.29
CA SER A 220 80.00 -12.68 -17.97
C SER A 220 80.69 -13.83 -18.74
N ASN A 221 81.12 -13.55 -19.97
CA ASN A 221 81.89 -14.47 -20.81
C ASN A 221 83.37 -14.06 -20.78
N GLU A 222 84.00 -14.12 -19.60
CA GLU A 222 85.44 -13.88 -19.46
C GLU A 222 86.26 -15.17 -19.73
N PRO A 223 87.54 -15.05 -20.16
CA PRO A 223 88.42 -16.19 -20.35
C PRO A 223 88.79 -16.80 -18.99
N GLY A 224 88.00 -17.78 -18.54
CA GLY A 224 88.12 -18.41 -17.21
C GLY A 224 86.89 -19.21 -16.76
N GLY A 225 85.78 -19.14 -17.51
CA GLY A 225 84.52 -19.83 -17.23
C GLY A 225 83.40 -18.84 -16.91
N ALA A 226 82.15 -19.20 -17.21
CA ALA A 226 81.00 -18.32 -16.99
C ALA A 226 80.85 -18.00 -15.49
N ARG A 227 80.95 -16.73 -15.11
CA ARG A 227 80.75 -16.26 -13.74
C ARG A 227 79.39 -15.54 -13.66
N GLY A 228 78.59 -15.93 -12.67
CA GLY A 228 77.27 -15.34 -12.41
C GLY A 228 77.34 -14.32 -11.28
N GLY A 229 76.78 -13.13 -11.49
CA GLY A 229 76.60 -12.09 -10.47
C GLY A 229 75.12 -11.88 -10.14
N ALA A 230 74.80 -11.65 -8.87
CA ALA A 230 73.43 -11.36 -8.44
C ALA A 230 73.17 -9.85 -8.53
N LEU A 231 72.07 -9.46 -9.19
CA LEU A 231 71.53 -8.12 -9.10
C LEU A 231 70.41 -8.12 -8.06
N ALA A 232 70.29 -7.04 -7.29
CA ALA A 232 69.19 -6.87 -6.35
C ALA A 232 67.83 -7.02 -7.06
N PRO A 233 66.76 -7.47 -6.36
CA PRO A 233 65.43 -7.56 -6.96
C PRO A 233 64.99 -6.20 -7.52
N ALA A 234 64.25 -6.25 -8.63
CA ALA A 234 63.69 -5.09 -9.31
C ALA A 234 62.59 -4.41 -8.49
#